data_AF-Q0RZ61-F1
#
_entry.id   AF-Q0RZ61-F1
#
_cell.length_a   1.000
_cell.length_b   1.000
_cell.length_c   1.000
_cell.angle_alpha   90.00
_cell.angle_beta   90.00
_cell.angle_gamma   90.00
#
_symmetry.space_group_name_H-M   'P 1'
#
loop_
_entity.id
_entity.type
_entity.pdbx_description
1 polymer ?
#
loop_
_entity_poly.entity_id
_entity_poly.type
_entity_poly.pdbx_seq_one_letter_code
_entity_poly.pdbx_strand_id
1 'polypeptide(L)'
;MARTWWSVTVELLGGRGEELWPWPGRVFAVGPSHTFLDLANAINDAFARWDRSHLSMFTLADGRMVTDTETGAEMVESLGGPITEAVNIESAKVARLLKPGAEFQFTFDLGDDWTHRCLIGGDKVDPLEVLGITPGKPLPYWGWGAIPDQYGRRWSDDDGQSRAPRRPSHPHPMLLHAWPAQDRVPALDVSELRAAIAAADAARFLAAVRGHDVDDALQQVGAGIPMALKQRREQAEPVAVSVINRLTWRAGAGDGVLAQDLLACLRGEPLAGRVVPVDLEMLGAELEGGLGMSTGGYVDLRTGQVYDASSTDPMMVGEDAAVDVETEPDRWLRFDRTGSRDGWRDMAAFAERQHDSALRERLEQAIEGKGAFGRFRDLVHQESLAEQWYTFATDRQLGRAREFLADNGIRVG
;
A
#
# COMPACT_ATOMS: atom_id res chain seq x y z
N MET A 1 5.60 31.62 23.14
CA MET A 1 6.95 32.03 23.61
C MET A 1 7.20 33.47 23.17
N ALA A 2 8.39 34.05 23.40
CA ALA A 2 8.66 35.44 23.05
C ALA A 2 8.96 35.60 21.55
N ARG A 3 8.24 36.51 20.86
CA ARG A 3 8.49 36.92 19.47
C ARG A 3 9.84 37.61 19.34
N THR A 4 10.89 36.82 19.12
CA THR A 4 12.29 37.28 19.17
C THR A 4 13.01 37.17 17.84
N TRP A 5 12.44 36.44 16.88
CA TRP A 5 13.07 36.13 15.59
C TRP A 5 12.61 37.09 14.51
N TRP A 6 13.50 37.40 13.56
CA TRP A 6 13.14 38.17 12.38
C TRP A 6 12.45 37.31 11.33
N SER A 7 11.46 37.88 10.67
CA SER A 7 10.97 37.39 9.39
C SER A 7 11.76 38.06 8.28
N VAL A 8 12.35 37.30 7.36
CA VAL A 8 13.16 37.84 6.25
C VAL A 8 12.60 37.34 4.93
N THR A 9 12.06 38.25 4.12
CA THR A 9 11.62 37.93 2.76
C THR A 9 12.82 38.00 1.83
N VAL A 10 13.03 36.96 1.02
CA VAL A 10 14.11 36.87 0.04
C VAL A 10 13.50 36.55 -1.31
N GLU A 11 13.79 37.36 -2.31
CA GLU A 11 13.28 37.26 -3.68
C GLU A 11 14.45 37.13 -4.64
N LEU A 12 14.45 36.09 -5.49
CA LEU A 12 15.46 35.90 -6.53
C LEU A 12 15.12 36.79 -7.74
N LEU A 13 15.99 37.75 -8.02
CA LEU A 13 15.80 38.72 -9.09
C LEU A 13 16.30 38.20 -10.44
N GLY A 14 17.39 37.42 -10.44
CA GLY A 14 18.06 37.04 -11.68
C GLY A 14 19.37 36.29 -11.45
N GLY A 15 19.98 35.87 -12.55
CA GLY A 15 21.31 35.23 -12.61
C GLY A 15 21.59 34.74 -14.02
N ARG A 16 22.86 34.52 -14.34
CA ARG A 16 23.37 34.11 -15.67
C ARG A 16 22.97 35.05 -16.80
N GLY A 17 22.86 36.34 -16.48
CA GLY A 17 22.43 37.37 -17.43
C GLY A 17 20.92 37.39 -17.70
N GLU A 18 20.13 36.59 -16.97
CA GLU A 18 18.66 36.58 -17.07
C GLU A 18 18.04 37.31 -15.88
N GLU A 19 17.03 38.13 -16.16
CA GLU A 19 16.12 38.69 -15.16
C GLU A 19 14.88 37.81 -15.04
N LEU A 20 14.50 37.48 -13.80
CA LEU A 20 13.32 36.68 -13.53
C LEU A 20 12.11 37.57 -13.28
N TRP A 21 10.96 37.17 -13.83
CA TRP A 21 9.67 37.75 -13.45
C TRP A 21 8.55 36.73 -13.65
N PRO A 22 7.64 36.56 -12.67
CA PRO A 22 7.67 37.11 -11.31
C PRO A 22 8.81 36.54 -10.46
N TRP A 23 9.30 37.30 -9.48
CA TRP A 23 10.42 36.88 -8.63
C TRP A 23 10.04 35.70 -7.73
N PRO A 24 10.72 34.53 -7.85
CA PRO A 24 10.56 33.45 -6.89
C PRO A 24 11.05 33.90 -5.51
N GLY A 25 10.31 33.58 -4.45
CA GLY A 25 10.61 34.12 -3.13
C GLY A 25 10.35 33.16 -1.96
N ARG A 26 11.02 33.41 -0.85
CA ARG A 26 10.96 32.63 0.39
C ARG A 26 10.91 33.57 1.58
N VAL A 27 10.20 33.19 2.64
CA VAL A 27 10.23 33.90 3.92
C VAL A 27 10.91 33.03 4.97
N PHE A 28 11.98 33.54 5.54
CA PHE A 28 12.81 32.86 6.53
C PHE A 28 12.54 33.37 7.93
N ALA A 29 12.55 32.45 8.90
CA ALA A 29 12.66 32.81 10.31
C ALA A 29 14.15 32.85 10.69
N VAL A 30 14.62 33.99 11.19
CA VAL A 30 16.03 34.23 11.53
C VAL A 30 16.16 34.62 12.99
N GLY A 31 16.75 33.71 13.78
CA GLY A 31 16.98 33.89 15.21
C GLY A 31 18.13 34.84 15.54
N PRO A 32 18.22 35.28 16.82
CA PRO A 32 19.22 36.25 17.28
C PRO A 32 20.66 35.72 17.23
N SER A 33 20.84 34.39 17.25
CA SER A 33 22.14 33.73 17.19
C SER A 33 22.60 33.41 15.77
N HIS A 34 21.75 33.58 14.75
CA HIS A 34 22.08 33.20 13.37
C HIS A 34 23.01 34.22 12.72
N THR A 35 24.01 33.71 12.01
CA THR A 35 25.01 34.51 11.28
C THR A 35 24.56 34.80 9.86
N PHE A 36 25.27 35.69 9.16
CA PHE A 36 25.06 35.87 7.73
C PHE A 36 25.45 34.61 6.94
N LEU A 37 26.46 33.84 7.37
CA LEU A 37 26.77 32.55 6.75
C LEU A 37 25.61 31.55 6.92
N ASP A 38 24.98 31.52 8.09
CA ASP A 38 23.80 30.68 8.32
C ASP A 38 22.65 31.07 7.39
N LEU A 39 22.46 32.38 7.17
CA LEU A 39 21.44 32.88 6.26
C LEU A 39 21.77 32.60 4.80
N ALA A 40 23.02 32.82 4.36
CA ALA A 40 23.48 32.50 3.01
C ALA A 40 23.24 31.02 2.70
N ASN A 41 23.60 30.14 3.64
CA ASN A 41 23.38 28.71 3.47
C ASN A 41 21.91 28.35 3.35
N ALA A 42 21.05 28.93 4.19
CA ALA A 42 19.62 28.70 4.11
C ALA A 42 18.99 29.24 2.82
N ILE A 43 19.44 30.40 2.34
CA ILE A 43 19.00 30.95 1.04
C ILE A 43 19.42 30.01 -0.08
N ASN A 44 20.68 29.63 -0.14
CA ASN A 44 21.19 28.74 -1.18
C ASN A 44 20.45 27.40 -1.22
N ASP A 45 20.16 26.77 -0.07
CA ASP A 45 19.38 25.53 -0.03
C ASP A 45 17.95 25.74 -0.53
N ALA A 46 17.30 26.81 -0.09
CA ALA A 46 15.93 27.12 -0.47
C ALA A 46 15.76 27.51 -1.94
N PHE A 47 16.85 27.99 -2.56
CA PHE A 47 16.93 28.39 -3.96
C PHE A 47 17.72 27.40 -4.84
N ALA A 48 17.95 26.16 -4.40
CA ALA A 48 18.62 25.11 -5.17
C ALA A 48 20.00 25.53 -5.74
N ARG A 49 20.79 26.23 -4.93
CA ARG A 49 22.19 26.60 -5.19
C ARG A 49 23.08 25.63 -4.42
N TRP A 50 23.22 24.41 -4.94
CA TRP A 50 23.85 23.30 -4.22
C TRP A 50 25.35 23.17 -4.44
N ASP A 51 25.91 23.70 -5.54
CA ASP A 51 27.37 23.76 -5.69
C ASP A 51 27.92 24.94 -4.88
N ARG A 52 28.33 24.66 -3.64
CA ARG A 52 28.79 25.69 -2.69
C ARG A 52 30.24 26.13 -2.92
N SER A 53 30.92 25.66 -3.97
CA SER A 53 32.31 26.03 -4.25
C SER A 53 32.48 27.45 -4.80
N HIS A 54 31.38 28.18 -4.97
CA HIS A 54 31.34 29.54 -5.46
C HIS A 54 31.28 30.59 -4.34
N LEU A 55 31.88 31.76 -4.59
CA LEU A 55 31.88 32.89 -3.66
C LEU A 55 30.47 33.49 -3.53
N SER A 56 30.15 34.00 -2.35
CA SER A 56 28.86 34.66 -2.07
C SER A 56 29.05 35.83 -1.11
N MET A 57 28.17 36.83 -1.22
CA MET A 57 28.29 38.07 -0.46
C MET A 57 26.93 38.70 -0.19
N PHE A 58 26.81 39.44 0.92
CA PHE A 58 25.73 40.39 1.13
C PHE A 58 26.21 41.83 0.99
N THR A 59 25.35 42.67 0.42
CA THR A 59 25.54 44.13 0.36
C THR A 59 24.44 44.80 1.17
N LEU A 60 24.81 45.51 2.23
CA LEU A 60 23.87 46.19 3.12
C LEU A 60 23.53 47.59 2.60
N ALA A 61 22.39 48.15 3.01
CA ALA A 61 21.94 49.48 2.60
C ALA A 61 22.91 50.63 2.97
N ASP A 62 23.76 50.44 3.97
CA ASP A 62 24.80 51.40 4.36
C ASP A 62 26.12 51.22 3.60
N GLY A 63 26.15 50.33 2.61
CA GLY A 63 27.30 50.03 1.77
C GLY A 63 28.25 48.98 2.35
N ARG A 64 28.05 48.49 3.58
CA ARG A 64 28.89 47.42 4.12
C ARG A 64 28.72 46.13 3.34
N MET A 65 29.83 45.43 3.13
CA MET A 65 29.87 44.14 2.47
C MET A 65 30.08 43.05 3.52
N VAL A 66 29.23 42.03 3.51
CA VAL A 66 29.36 40.87 4.40
C VAL A 66 29.77 39.66 3.56
N THR A 67 31.04 39.27 3.65
CA THR A 67 31.64 38.19 2.87
C THR A 67 32.75 37.49 3.69
N ASP A 68 33.39 36.47 3.13
CA ASP A 68 34.56 35.85 3.75
C ASP A 68 35.77 36.81 3.79
N THR A 69 36.76 36.48 4.61
CA THR A 69 37.87 37.38 4.89
C THR A 69 38.78 37.59 3.67
N GLU A 70 38.95 36.57 2.83
CA GLU A 70 39.83 36.61 1.66
C GLU A 70 39.19 37.45 0.55
N THR A 71 37.95 37.15 0.18
CA THR A 71 37.17 37.94 -0.79
C THR A 71 37.04 39.40 -0.35
N GLY A 72 36.82 39.62 0.95
CA GLY A 72 36.74 40.97 1.51
C GLY A 72 38.04 41.76 1.35
N ALA A 73 39.20 41.12 1.51
CA ALA A 73 40.50 41.76 1.33
C ALA A 73 40.75 42.14 -0.15
N GLU A 74 40.46 41.21 -1.07
CA GLU A 74 40.61 41.45 -2.51
C GLU A 74 39.73 42.62 -3.00
N MET A 75 38.50 42.73 -2.51
CA MET A 75 37.58 43.79 -2.91
C MET A 75 37.99 45.17 -2.37
N VAL A 76 38.59 45.24 -1.18
CA VAL A 76 39.10 46.50 -0.61
C VAL A 76 40.31 47.02 -1.39
N GLU A 77 41.09 46.13 -2.02
CA GLU A 77 42.21 46.48 -2.88
C GLU A 77 41.79 46.89 -4.31
N SER A 78 40.52 46.73 -4.68
CA SER A 78 40.00 47.09 -5.99
C SER A 78 40.00 48.62 -6.21
N LEU A 79 40.58 49.04 -7.33
CA LEU A 79 40.91 50.45 -7.67
C LEU A 79 39.71 51.35 -8.03
N GLY A 80 38.46 50.95 -7.76
CA GLY A 80 37.28 51.74 -8.08
C GLY A 80 36.02 51.37 -7.28
N GLY A 81 35.44 52.35 -6.59
CA GLY A 81 34.20 52.21 -5.81
C GLY A 81 34.20 53.05 -4.53
N PRO A 82 33.06 53.21 -3.84
CA PRO A 82 33.04 53.76 -2.48
C PRO A 82 33.84 52.87 -1.53
N ILE A 83 34.49 53.48 -0.53
CA ILE A 83 35.21 52.74 0.52
C ILE A 83 34.20 51.90 1.30
N THR A 84 34.22 50.60 1.09
CA THR A 84 33.32 49.63 1.75
C THR A 84 34.04 48.93 2.89
N GLU A 85 33.46 48.99 4.09
CA GLU A 85 33.90 48.18 5.23
C GLU A 85 33.46 46.72 5.02
N ALA A 86 34.41 45.80 4.99
CA ALA A 86 34.17 44.37 4.91
C ALA A 86 33.90 43.79 6.31
N VAL A 87 32.84 42.98 6.42
CA VAL A 87 32.40 42.32 7.65
C VAL A 87 32.44 40.81 7.44
N ASN A 88 33.05 40.09 8.39
CA ASN A 88 33.18 38.64 8.29
C ASN A 88 31.80 37.93 8.41
N ILE A 89 31.44 37.19 7.36
CA ILE A 89 30.16 36.50 7.19
C ILE A 89 29.91 35.39 8.23
N GLU A 90 30.95 34.73 8.71
CA GLU A 90 30.86 33.60 9.64
C GLU A 90 30.47 34.04 11.05
N SER A 91 30.93 35.22 11.48
CA SER A 91 30.78 35.71 12.85
C SER A 91 29.68 36.76 13.00
N ALA A 92 29.40 37.54 11.95
CA ALA A 92 28.40 38.60 11.98
C ALA A 92 26.97 38.06 12.14
N LYS A 93 26.24 38.57 13.14
CA LYS A 93 24.85 38.16 13.42
C LYS A 93 23.86 39.05 12.67
N VAL A 94 22.93 38.43 11.94
CA VAL A 94 21.91 39.13 11.14
C VAL A 94 21.10 40.09 12.02
N ALA A 95 20.62 39.59 13.16
CA ALA A 95 19.80 40.36 14.09
C ALA A 95 20.52 41.53 14.78
N ARG A 96 21.86 41.58 14.72
CA ARG A 96 22.67 42.67 15.30
C ARG A 96 22.94 43.77 14.28
N LEU A 97 23.08 43.43 13.00
CA LEU A 97 23.41 44.40 11.95
C LEU A 97 22.18 45.01 11.28
N LEU A 98 21.06 44.30 11.26
CA LEU A 98 19.86 44.72 10.56
C LEU A 98 18.72 45.11 11.51
N LYS A 99 17.89 46.04 11.04
CA LYS A 99 16.72 46.59 11.73
C LYS A 99 15.43 46.21 10.99
N PRO A 100 14.25 46.32 11.62
CA PRO A 100 12.97 46.21 10.93
C PRO A 100 12.93 47.06 9.65
N GLY A 101 12.44 46.50 8.55
CA GLY A 101 12.33 47.18 7.26
C GLY A 101 13.64 47.36 6.51
N ALA A 102 14.78 46.85 7.01
CA ALA A 102 16.04 46.93 6.30
C ALA A 102 16.00 46.07 5.03
N GLU A 103 16.38 46.68 3.91
CA GLU A 103 16.57 46.03 2.61
C GLU A 103 18.06 45.84 2.34
N PHE A 104 18.44 44.69 1.81
CA PHE A 104 19.83 44.32 1.52
C PHE A 104 19.88 43.28 0.41
N GLN A 105 21.03 43.13 -0.23
CA GLN A 105 21.23 42.18 -1.33
C GLN A 105 22.01 40.97 -0.86
N PHE A 106 21.73 39.80 -1.44
CA PHE A 106 22.56 38.61 -1.37
C PHE A 106 22.88 38.13 -2.79
N THR A 107 24.16 38.00 -3.11
CA THR A 107 24.62 37.45 -4.40
C THR A 107 25.32 36.12 -4.14
N PHE A 108 24.89 35.09 -4.86
CA PHE A 108 25.52 33.77 -4.89
C PHE A 108 26.20 33.57 -6.24
N ASP A 109 27.39 32.96 -6.24
CA ASP A 109 28.23 32.77 -7.41
C ASP A 109 28.51 34.09 -8.13
N LEU A 110 29.58 34.77 -7.71
CA LEU A 110 29.97 36.05 -8.30
C LEU A 110 30.28 35.99 -9.81
N GLY A 111 30.46 34.78 -10.38
CA GLY A 111 30.57 34.60 -11.84
C GLY A 111 29.22 34.63 -12.54
N ASP A 112 28.24 33.91 -11.99
CA ASP A 112 26.88 33.82 -12.55
C ASP A 112 25.91 34.88 -12.00
N ASP A 113 26.29 35.63 -10.97
CA ASP A 113 25.56 36.76 -10.36
C ASP A 113 24.11 36.44 -9.97
N TRP A 114 23.88 35.30 -9.27
CA TRP A 114 22.55 34.97 -8.75
C TRP A 114 22.17 35.93 -7.63
N THR A 115 21.40 36.95 -7.99
CA THR A 115 21.10 38.10 -7.13
C THR A 115 19.73 37.98 -6.47
N HIS A 116 19.72 38.15 -5.15
CA HIS A 116 18.54 38.08 -4.31
C HIS A 116 18.34 39.40 -3.57
N ARG A 117 17.10 39.88 -3.57
CA ARG A 117 16.64 40.98 -2.74
C ARG A 117 16.17 40.44 -1.40
N CYS A 118 16.69 40.96 -0.30
CA CYS A 118 16.33 40.56 1.06
C CYS A 118 15.68 41.73 1.81
N LEU A 119 14.59 41.47 2.52
CA LEU A 119 13.84 42.45 3.29
C LEU A 119 13.52 41.93 4.70
N ILE A 120 13.97 42.63 5.73
CA ILE A 120 13.58 42.37 7.11
C ILE A 120 12.12 42.84 7.33
N GLY A 121 11.25 41.93 7.74
CA GLY A 121 9.87 42.23 8.10
C GLY A 121 9.76 43.22 9.27
N GLY A 122 8.65 43.96 9.31
CA GLY A 122 8.39 44.94 10.38
C GLY A 122 8.21 44.29 11.75
N ASP A 123 7.64 43.09 11.79
CA ASP A 123 7.31 42.36 13.00
C ASP A 123 8.22 41.15 13.24
N LYS A 124 8.47 40.87 14.53
CA LYS A 124 9.13 39.64 14.96
C LYS A 124 8.15 38.47 15.04
N VAL A 125 8.66 37.27 14.78
CA VAL A 125 7.91 36.02 14.83
C VAL A 125 8.34 35.16 16.03
N ASP A 126 7.44 34.28 16.48
CA ASP A 126 7.75 33.17 17.38
C ASP A 126 8.01 31.92 16.52
N PRO A 127 9.22 31.33 16.53
CA PRO A 127 9.54 30.17 15.69
C PRO A 127 8.63 28.97 15.98
N LEU A 128 8.16 28.77 17.22
CA LEU A 128 7.22 27.66 17.49
C LEU A 128 5.86 27.89 16.83
N GLU A 129 5.43 29.14 16.68
CA GLU A 129 4.14 29.46 16.05
C GLU A 129 4.21 29.28 14.52
N VAL A 130 5.28 29.75 13.88
CA VAL A 130 5.38 29.72 12.40
C VAL A 130 6.01 28.45 11.84
N LEU A 131 6.92 27.81 12.59
CA LEU A 131 7.65 26.61 12.15
C LEU A 131 7.28 25.34 12.93
N GLY A 132 6.65 25.45 14.09
CA GLY A 132 6.43 24.33 15.02
C GLY A 132 7.70 23.86 15.75
N ILE A 133 8.87 24.40 15.42
CA ILE A 133 10.17 24.05 15.99
C ILE A 133 11.03 25.30 16.20
N THR A 134 12.08 25.19 17.02
CA THR A 134 13.13 26.21 17.13
C THR A 134 14.40 25.68 16.46
N PRO A 135 14.61 25.92 15.15
CA PRO A 135 15.75 25.35 14.43
C PRO A 135 17.07 25.99 14.86
N GLY A 136 18.19 25.29 14.67
CA GLY A 136 19.53 25.86 14.95
C GLY A 136 20.08 26.75 13.84
N LYS A 137 19.39 26.84 12.70
CA LYS A 137 19.73 27.61 11.50
C LYS A 137 18.48 28.34 10.98
N PRO A 138 18.64 29.42 10.19
CA PRO A 138 17.52 30.04 9.49
C PRO A 138 16.75 29.00 8.66
N LEU A 139 15.43 29.09 8.67
CA LEU A 139 14.58 28.12 7.97
C LEU A 139 13.42 28.84 7.28
N PRO A 140 13.15 28.52 5.99
CA PRO A 140 12.00 29.07 5.30
C PRO A 140 10.71 28.42 5.83
N TYR A 141 9.66 29.23 6.01
CA TYR A 141 8.34 28.77 6.44
C TYR A 141 7.22 29.16 5.45
N TRP A 142 7.57 29.92 4.41
CA TRP A 142 6.67 30.29 3.32
C TRP A 142 7.46 30.47 2.02
N GLY A 143 6.83 30.27 0.86
CA GLY A 143 7.52 30.42 -0.42
C GLY A 143 6.61 30.40 -1.66
N TRP A 144 7.11 30.96 -2.75
CA TRP A 144 6.43 31.06 -4.05
C TRP A 144 7.41 31.03 -5.24
N GLY A 145 6.88 30.78 -6.44
CA GLY A 145 7.64 30.77 -7.70
C GLY A 145 8.47 29.50 -7.94
N ALA A 146 8.63 29.15 -9.22
CA ALA A 146 9.53 28.10 -9.67
C ALA A 146 10.97 28.62 -9.64
N ILE A 147 11.91 27.81 -9.15
CA ILE A 147 13.30 28.22 -9.04
C ILE A 147 14.09 27.54 -10.16
N PRO A 148 14.85 28.30 -10.97
CA PRO A 148 15.72 27.70 -11.98
C PRO A 148 16.84 26.90 -11.30
N ASP A 149 17.16 25.72 -11.85
CA ASP A 149 18.38 24.98 -11.50
C ASP A 149 19.60 25.90 -11.68
N GLN A 150 20.61 25.76 -10.81
CA GLN A 150 21.82 26.58 -10.82
C GLN A 150 22.50 26.66 -12.19
N TYR A 151 22.46 25.58 -12.98
CA TYR A 151 23.03 25.53 -14.33
C TYR A 151 21.97 25.41 -15.43
N GLY A 152 20.68 25.56 -15.09
CA GLY A 152 19.56 25.50 -16.03
C GLY A 152 19.23 24.08 -16.50
N ARG A 153 19.64 23.04 -15.78
CA ARG A 153 19.32 21.64 -16.14
C ARG A 153 17.84 21.36 -15.98
N ARG A 154 17.24 20.76 -17.01
CA ARG A 154 15.81 20.34 -17.06
C ARG A 154 15.60 18.90 -16.57
N TRP A 155 16.62 18.04 -16.65
CA TRP A 155 16.68 16.69 -16.09
C TRP A 155 18.14 16.31 -15.76
N SER A 156 18.37 15.11 -15.21
CA SER A 156 19.69 14.66 -14.72
C SER A 156 20.82 14.76 -15.74
N ASP A 157 20.56 14.34 -16.97
CA ASP A 157 21.54 14.23 -18.06
C ASP A 157 21.37 15.36 -19.08
N ASP A 158 20.83 16.50 -18.65
CA ASP A 158 20.62 17.64 -19.53
C ASP A 158 21.93 18.38 -19.81
N ASP A 159 22.33 18.40 -21.07
CA ASP A 159 23.49 19.13 -21.61
C ASP A 159 23.14 20.56 -22.09
N GLY A 160 21.87 20.97 -21.93
CA GLY A 160 21.35 22.26 -22.37
C GLY A 160 20.96 22.33 -23.85
N GLN A 161 21.31 21.34 -24.67
CA GLN A 161 21.04 21.32 -26.11
C GLN A 161 20.09 20.19 -26.53
N SER A 162 20.21 19.04 -25.86
CA SER A 162 19.45 17.83 -26.12
C SER A 162 17.97 18.04 -25.84
N ARG A 163 17.13 17.18 -26.44
CA ARG A 163 15.69 17.17 -26.16
C ARG A 163 15.42 16.29 -24.94
N ALA A 164 14.55 16.76 -24.06
CA ALA A 164 14.09 15.97 -22.91
C ALA A 164 13.54 14.59 -23.36
N PRO A 165 13.82 13.53 -22.59
CA PRO A 165 13.28 12.20 -22.88
C PRO A 165 11.75 12.22 -22.90
N ARG A 166 11.16 11.35 -23.73
CA ARG A 166 9.70 11.24 -23.80
C ARG A 166 9.16 10.69 -22.49
N ARG A 167 8.00 11.21 -22.06
CA ARG A 167 7.25 10.65 -20.94
C ARG A 167 6.95 9.17 -21.24
N PRO A 168 7.17 8.25 -20.29
CA PRO A 168 6.77 6.86 -20.43
C PRO A 168 5.27 6.74 -20.75
N SER A 169 4.90 5.69 -21.48
CA SER A 169 3.50 5.43 -21.87
C SER A 169 2.60 5.03 -20.69
N HIS A 170 3.20 4.53 -19.60
CA HIS A 170 2.49 4.08 -18.41
C HIS A 170 2.97 4.86 -17.18
N PRO A 171 2.09 5.14 -16.19
CA PRO A 171 2.50 5.73 -14.93
C PRO A 171 3.51 4.85 -14.19
N HIS A 172 4.36 5.46 -13.37
CA HIS A 172 5.33 4.72 -12.56
C HIS A 172 4.60 3.79 -11.55
N PRO A 173 5.03 2.52 -11.33
CA PRO A 173 4.32 1.58 -10.46
C PRO A 173 4.07 2.07 -9.02
N MET A 174 4.97 2.88 -8.48
CA MET A 174 4.80 3.50 -7.15
C MET A 174 3.60 4.46 -7.07
N LEU A 175 3.18 5.03 -8.21
CA LEU A 175 1.97 5.86 -8.30
C LEU A 175 0.70 5.03 -8.47
N LEU A 176 0.85 3.74 -8.78
CA LEU A 176 -0.24 2.80 -9.02
C LEU A 176 -0.43 1.81 -7.87
N HIS A 177 0.28 2.00 -6.75
CA HIS A 177 0.35 1.04 -5.64
C HIS A 177 0.74 -0.39 -6.05
N ALA A 178 1.30 -0.57 -7.25
CA ALA A 178 1.76 -1.83 -7.81
C ALA A 178 3.22 -2.13 -7.39
N TRP A 179 3.65 -1.57 -6.26
CA TRP A 179 5.01 -1.68 -5.75
C TRP A 179 5.03 -2.15 -4.29
N PRO A 180 5.83 -3.18 -3.94
CA PRO A 180 6.64 -4.00 -4.85
C PRO A 180 5.74 -4.81 -5.80
N ALA A 181 6.25 -5.16 -6.99
CA ALA A 181 5.48 -5.86 -8.02
C ALA A 181 4.63 -6.99 -7.40
N GLN A 182 3.33 -7.04 -7.72
CA GLN A 182 2.39 -8.09 -7.28
C GLN A 182 2.99 -9.50 -7.47
N ASP A 183 3.84 -9.69 -8.48
CA ASP A 183 4.59 -10.92 -8.78
C ASP A 183 5.52 -11.44 -7.66
N ARG A 184 5.72 -10.70 -6.56
CA ARG A 184 6.62 -11.11 -5.48
C ARG A 184 5.93 -11.74 -4.27
N VAL A 185 4.61 -11.72 -4.18
CA VAL A 185 3.93 -12.39 -3.07
C VAL A 185 3.84 -13.88 -3.42
N PRO A 186 4.53 -14.79 -2.70
CA PRO A 186 4.45 -16.22 -2.98
C PRO A 186 3.01 -16.71 -2.87
N ALA A 187 2.63 -17.61 -3.76
CA ALA A 187 1.36 -18.31 -3.67
C ALA A 187 1.31 -19.14 -2.38
N LEU A 188 0.13 -19.18 -1.75
CA LEU A 188 -0.11 -20.00 -0.58
C LEU A 188 0.07 -21.48 -0.88
N ASP A 189 0.95 -22.16 -0.14
CA ASP A 189 1.02 -23.62 -0.16
C ASP A 189 -0.18 -24.20 0.62
N VAL A 190 -1.22 -24.58 -0.12
CA VAL A 190 -2.44 -25.15 0.44
C VAL A 190 -2.20 -26.50 1.11
N SER A 191 -1.20 -27.26 0.66
CA SER A 191 -0.88 -28.56 1.27
C SER A 191 -0.29 -28.37 2.67
N GLU A 192 0.64 -27.43 2.82
CA GLU A 192 1.19 -27.06 4.14
C GLU A 192 0.12 -26.43 5.04
N LEU A 193 -0.76 -25.58 4.49
CA LEU A 193 -1.90 -25.03 5.23
C LEU A 193 -2.76 -26.16 5.82
N ARG A 194 -3.18 -27.12 4.99
CA ARG A 194 -4.01 -28.26 5.41
C ARG A 194 -3.30 -29.13 6.43
N ALA A 195 -2.02 -29.41 6.22
CA ALA A 195 -1.20 -30.19 7.16
C ALA A 195 -1.11 -29.50 8.52
N ALA A 196 -0.93 -28.18 8.56
CA ALA A 196 -0.88 -27.40 9.79
C ALA A 196 -2.24 -27.39 10.52
N ILE A 197 -3.35 -27.28 9.79
CA ILE A 197 -4.70 -27.33 10.36
C ILE A 197 -4.97 -28.73 10.94
N ALA A 198 -4.70 -29.79 10.18
CA ALA A 198 -4.92 -31.17 10.61
C ALA A 198 -4.07 -31.55 11.83
N ALA A 199 -2.84 -31.04 11.92
CA ALA A 199 -1.97 -31.21 13.07
C ALA A 199 -2.32 -30.29 14.26
N ALA A 200 -3.30 -29.39 14.10
CA ALA A 200 -3.62 -28.32 15.02
C ALA A 200 -2.38 -27.51 15.45
N ASP A 201 -1.50 -27.16 14.50
CA ASP A 201 -0.27 -26.38 14.74
C ASP A 201 -0.47 -24.92 14.31
N ALA A 202 -0.78 -24.05 15.28
CA ALA A 202 -0.99 -22.63 15.01
C ALA A 202 0.27 -21.90 14.51
N ALA A 203 1.48 -22.37 14.87
CA ALA A 203 2.71 -21.71 14.43
C ALA A 203 2.94 -21.97 12.94
N ARG A 204 2.81 -23.23 12.51
CA ARG A 204 2.92 -23.60 11.09
C ARG A 204 1.81 -22.96 10.26
N PHE A 205 0.58 -22.94 10.75
CA PHE A 205 -0.53 -22.27 10.07
C PHE A 205 -0.25 -20.78 9.85
N LEU A 206 0.17 -20.04 10.90
CA LEU A 206 0.46 -18.61 10.76
C LEU A 206 1.66 -18.34 9.85
N ALA A 207 2.65 -19.23 9.82
CA ALA A 207 3.78 -19.13 8.91
C ALA A 207 3.36 -19.37 7.44
N ALA A 208 2.46 -20.32 7.19
CA ALA A 208 1.93 -20.60 5.86
C ALA A 208 1.08 -19.43 5.32
N VAL A 209 0.34 -18.73 6.19
CA VAL A 209 -0.57 -17.65 5.77
C VAL A 209 0.14 -16.30 5.64
N ARG A 210 1.08 -15.96 6.53
CA ARG A 210 1.70 -14.63 6.54
C ARG A 210 2.64 -14.46 5.35
N GLY A 211 2.52 -13.31 4.67
CA GLY A 211 3.37 -12.97 3.54
C GLY A 211 3.04 -13.71 2.24
N HIS A 212 1.94 -14.47 2.20
CA HIS A 212 1.47 -15.18 1.01
C HIS A 212 0.15 -14.58 0.51
N ASP A 213 -0.16 -14.82 -0.77
CA ASP A 213 -1.46 -14.47 -1.34
C ASP A 213 -2.50 -15.54 -0.96
N VAL A 214 -3.60 -15.11 -0.36
CA VAL A 214 -4.65 -15.97 0.19
C VAL A 214 -6.02 -15.71 -0.42
N ASP A 215 -6.13 -14.82 -1.39
CA ASP A 215 -7.44 -14.36 -1.90
C ASP A 215 -8.24 -15.49 -2.59
N ASP A 216 -7.54 -16.45 -3.19
CA ASP A 216 -8.11 -17.66 -3.79
C ASP A 216 -8.45 -18.76 -2.76
N ALA A 217 -8.09 -18.58 -1.48
CA ALA A 217 -8.15 -19.62 -0.45
C ALA A 217 -8.78 -19.12 0.87
N LEU A 218 -9.63 -18.09 0.85
CA LEU A 218 -10.15 -17.47 2.07
C LEU A 218 -11.01 -18.41 2.95
N GLN A 219 -11.82 -19.30 2.36
CA GLN A 219 -12.57 -20.32 3.09
C GLN A 219 -11.63 -21.36 3.71
N GLN A 220 -10.59 -21.77 2.97
CA GLN A 220 -9.58 -22.72 3.45
C GLN A 220 -8.74 -22.14 4.59
N VAL A 221 -8.26 -20.90 4.45
CA VAL A 221 -7.53 -20.18 5.51
C VAL A 221 -8.44 -19.93 6.71
N GLY A 222 -9.70 -19.59 6.46
CA GLY A 222 -10.73 -19.39 7.48
C GLY A 222 -10.89 -20.56 8.43
N ALA A 223 -10.82 -21.80 7.92
CA ALA A 223 -10.95 -23.00 8.73
C ALA A 223 -9.88 -23.14 9.82
N GLY A 224 -8.68 -22.60 9.61
CA GLY A 224 -7.58 -22.65 10.59
C GLY A 224 -7.57 -21.52 11.61
N ILE A 225 -8.30 -20.43 11.37
CA ILE A 225 -8.28 -19.25 12.25
C ILE A 225 -8.79 -19.54 13.67
N PRO A 226 -9.90 -20.28 13.90
CA PRO A 226 -10.35 -20.60 15.26
C PRO A 226 -9.29 -21.33 16.09
N MET A 227 -8.60 -22.30 15.46
CA MET A 227 -7.47 -23.01 16.07
C MET A 227 -6.32 -22.06 16.41
N ALA A 228 -5.94 -21.17 15.48
CA ALA A 228 -4.87 -20.21 15.68
C ALA A 228 -5.20 -19.17 16.78
N LEU A 229 -6.45 -18.69 16.84
CA LEU A 229 -6.92 -17.79 17.90
C LEU A 229 -6.88 -18.45 19.28
N LYS A 230 -7.21 -19.74 19.37
CA LYS A 230 -7.17 -20.50 20.63
C LYS A 230 -5.74 -20.70 21.15
N GLN A 231 -4.77 -20.93 20.26
CA GLN A 231 -3.40 -21.25 20.67
C GLN A 231 -2.45 -20.03 20.71
N ARG A 232 -2.65 -19.04 19.82
CA ARG A 232 -1.75 -17.89 19.61
C ARG A 232 -2.53 -16.61 19.28
N ARG A 233 -3.47 -16.24 20.14
CA ARG A 233 -4.42 -15.13 19.96
C ARG A 233 -3.78 -13.83 19.45
N GLU A 234 -2.79 -13.27 20.15
CA GLU A 234 -2.14 -12.00 19.77
C GLU A 234 -1.57 -12.02 18.35
N GLN A 235 -1.10 -13.18 17.91
CA GLN A 235 -0.53 -13.37 16.58
C GLN A 235 -1.60 -13.62 15.52
N ALA A 236 -2.69 -14.28 15.88
CA ALA A 236 -3.77 -14.66 14.97
C ALA A 236 -4.80 -13.54 14.75
N GLU A 237 -5.01 -12.63 15.72
CA GLU A 237 -5.99 -11.55 15.62
C GLU A 237 -5.84 -10.66 14.37
N PRO A 238 -4.63 -10.16 14.01
CA PRO A 238 -4.47 -9.37 12.78
C PRO A 238 -4.78 -10.15 11.51
N VAL A 239 -4.45 -11.45 11.49
CA VAL A 239 -4.74 -12.35 10.36
C VAL A 239 -6.24 -12.57 10.24
N ALA A 240 -6.92 -12.81 11.35
CA ALA A 240 -8.37 -12.98 11.40
C ALA A 240 -9.10 -11.73 10.90
N VAL A 241 -8.73 -10.54 11.37
CA VAL A 241 -9.32 -9.28 10.91
C VAL A 241 -9.09 -9.07 9.41
N SER A 242 -7.89 -9.37 8.90
CA SER A 242 -7.59 -9.30 7.47
C SER A 242 -8.49 -10.23 6.65
N VAL A 243 -8.62 -11.49 7.05
CA VAL A 243 -9.45 -12.49 6.36
C VAL A 243 -10.93 -12.12 6.43
N ILE A 244 -11.43 -11.65 7.57
CA ILE A 244 -12.82 -11.15 7.72
C ILE A 244 -13.09 -10.01 6.73
N ASN A 245 -12.19 -9.03 6.64
CA ASN A 245 -12.34 -7.92 5.71
C ASN A 245 -12.35 -8.42 4.26
N ARG A 246 -11.41 -9.30 3.89
CA ARG A 246 -11.35 -9.86 2.52
C ARG A 246 -12.58 -10.66 2.15
N LEU A 247 -13.08 -11.52 3.05
CA LEU A 247 -14.34 -12.26 2.87
C LEU A 247 -15.53 -11.29 2.69
N THR A 248 -15.61 -10.25 3.52
CA THR A 248 -16.67 -9.24 3.44
C THR A 248 -16.64 -8.48 2.11
N TRP A 249 -15.44 -8.13 1.62
CA TRP A 249 -15.27 -7.45 0.33
C TRP A 249 -15.52 -8.38 -0.87
N ARG A 250 -15.07 -9.64 -0.81
CA ARG A 250 -15.28 -10.63 -1.88
C ARG A 250 -16.75 -11.00 -2.03
N ALA A 251 -17.48 -11.10 -0.92
CA ALA A 251 -18.92 -11.34 -0.86
C ALA A 251 -19.39 -12.55 -1.71
N GLY A 252 -18.59 -13.63 -1.73
CA GLY A 252 -18.97 -14.90 -2.34
C GLY A 252 -19.90 -15.73 -1.46
N ALA A 253 -20.42 -16.83 -2.03
CA ALA A 253 -21.24 -17.80 -1.30
C ALA A 253 -20.52 -18.26 -0.01
N GLY A 254 -21.21 -18.15 1.13
CA GLY A 254 -20.68 -18.53 2.44
C GLY A 254 -19.60 -17.61 3.03
N ASP A 255 -19.17 -16.55 2.34
CA ASP A 255 -18.16 -15.62 2.87
C ASP A 255 -18.71 -14.82 4.05
N GLY A 256 -19.96 -14.34 3.93
CA GLY A 256 -20.64 -13.63 5.02
C GLY A 256 -20.83 -14.51 6.26
N VAL A 257 -21.12 -15.81 6.07
CA VAL A 257 -21.24 -16.79 7.15
C VAL A 257 -19.90 -16.96 7.85
N LEU A 258 -18.83 -17.23 7.10
CA LEU A 258 -17.50 -17.42 7.67
C LEU A 258 -17.01 -16.15 8.38
N ALA A 259 -17.19 -14.97 7.78
CA ALA A 259 -16.82 -13.70 8.41
C ALA A 259 -17.57 -13.49 9.74
N GLN A 260 -18.86 -13.82 9.80
CA GLN A 260 -19.63 -13.77 11.04
C GLN A 260 -19.09 -14.74 12.10
N ASP A 261 -18.80 -15.99 11.71
CA ASP A 261 -18.28 -17.00 12.62
C ASP A 261 -16.89 -16.60 13.17
N LEU A 262 -16.01 -16.08 12.31
CA LEU A 262 -14.69 -15.59 12.71
C LEU A 262 -14.78 -14.36 13.63
N LEU A 263 -15.74 -13.46 13.41
CA LEU A 263 -16.02 -12.33 14.31
C LEU A 263 -16.49 -12.82 15.69
N ALA A 264 -17.35 -13.84 15.74
CA ALA A 264 -17.77 -14.46 17.00
C ALA A 264 -16.57 -15.09 17.72
N CYS A 265 -15.70 -15.82 17.01
CA CYS A 265 -14.46 -16.36 17.57
C CYS A 265 -13.54 -15.25 18.14
N LEU A 266 -13.39 -14.13 17.42
CA LEU A 266 -12.62 -12.97 17.91
C LEU A 266 -13.22 -12.38 19.18
N ARG A 267 -14.55 -12.33 19.29
CA ARG A 267 -15.23 -11.79 20.48
C ARG A 267 -15.33 -12.80 21.64
N GLY A 268 -15.04 -14.07 21.39
CA GLY A 268 -15.31 -15.14 22.35
C GLY A 268 -16.81 -15.42 22.53
N GLU A 269 -17.61 -15.12 21.50
CA GLU A 269 -19.05 -15.33 21.47
C GLU A 269 -19.38 -16.70 20.83
N PRO A 270 -20.49 -17.34 21.22
CA PRO A 270 -20.95 -18.56 20.57
C PRO A 270 -21.42 -18.28 19.12
N LEU A 271 -21.32 -19.28 18.26
CA LEU A 271 -21.83 -19.21 16.88
C LEU A 271 -23.37 -19.16 16.87
N ALA A 272 -23.94 -18.50 15.86
CA ALA A 272 -25.38 -18.22 15.78
C ALA A 272 -26.28 -19.43 15.44
N GLY A 273 -25.73 -20.63 15.31
CA GLY A 273 -26.44 -21.84 14.92
C GLY A 273 -25.91 -23.10 15.60
N ARG A 274 -26.51 -24.25 15.29
CA ARG A 274 -26.05 -25.54 15.83
C ARG A 274 -24.70 -25.88 15.23
N VAL A 275 -23.69 -26.03 16.07
CA VAL A 275 -22.34 -26.39 15.65
C VAL A 275 -22.25 -27.89 15.38
N VAL A 276 -21.83 -28.27 14.17
CA VAL A 276 -21.65 -29.67 13.75
C VAL A 276 -20.31 -29.78 13.01
N PRO A 277 -19.48 -30.81 13.29
CA PRO A 277 -18.16 -30.99 12.66
C PRO A 277 -18.31 -31.61 11.26
N VAL A 278 -19.02 -30.92 10.36
CA VAL A 278 -19.22 -31.39 8.99
C VAL A 278 -17.95 -31.21 8.18
N ASP A 279 -17.53 -32.25 7.46
CA ASP A 279 -16.48 -32.15 6.45
C ASP A 279 -17.02 -31.38 5.24
N LEU A 280 -16.65 -30.10 5.14
CA LEU A 280 -17.10 -29.23 4.05
C LEU A 280 -16.54 -29.64 2.69
N GLU A 281 -15.35 -30.26 2.62
CA GLU A 281 -14.81 -30.75 1.35
C GLU A 281 -15.67 -31.92 0.86
N MET A 282 -16.00 -32.85 1.75
CA MET A 282 -16.88 -33.97 1.42
C MET A 282 -18.30 -33.52 1.04
N LEU A 283 -18.90 -32.61 1.81
CA LEU A 283 -20.23 -32.08 1.52
C LEU A 283 -20.27 -31.31 0.20
N GLY A 284 -19.28 -30.46 -0.04
CA GLY A 284 -19.17 -29.69 -1.28
C GLY A 284 -19.04 -30.60 -2.51
N ALA A 285 -18.20 -31.65 -2.42
CA ALA A 285 -18.04 -32.63 -3.48
C ALA A 285 -19.35 -33.38 -3.78
N GLU A 286 -20.11 -33.75 -2.75
CA GLU A 286 -21.40 -34.42 -2.93
C GLU A 286 -22.50 -33.51 -3.46
N LEU A 287 -22.58 -32.25 -3.00
CA LEU A 287 -23.53 -31.24 -3.50
C LEU A 287 -23.36 -30.98 -5.00
N GLU A 288 -22.12 -30.91 -5.48
CA GLU A 288 -21.81 -30.61 -6.88
C GLU A 288 -21.61 -31.88 -7.73
N GLY A 289 -21.85 -33.06 -7.14
CA GLY A 289 -21.76 -34.34 -7.82
C GLY A 289 -22.68 -34.46 -9.03
N GLY A 290 -22.36 -35.39 -9.93
CA GLY A 290 -23.18 -35.66 -11.11
C GLY A 290 -24.57 -36.21 -10.75
N LEU A 291 -25.60 -35.79 -11.49
CA LEU A 291 -27.00 -36.23 -11.31
C LEU A 291 -27.29 -37.67 -11.80
N GLY A 292 -26.25 -38.50 -11.99
CA GLY A 292 -26.35 -39.76 -12.73
C GLY A 292 -26.95 -40.93 -11.95
N MET A 293 -26.52 -41.15 -10.70
CA MET A 293 -26.94 -42.32 -9.89
C MET A 293 -27.68 -41.93 -8.61
N SER A 294 -27.67 -40.65 -8.23
CA SER A 294 -28.28 -40.14 -7.01
C SER A 294 -28.64 -38.67 -7.20
N THR A 295 -29.76 -38.25 -6.62
CA THR A 295 -30.27 -36.87 -6.68
C THR A 295 -29.74 -35.99 -5.55
N GLY A 296 -29.03 -36.54 -4.57
CA GLY A 296 -28.67 -35.83 -3.34
C GLY A 296 -28.09 -36.76 -2.26
N GLY A 297 -28.11 -36.31 -1.01
CA GLY A 297 -27.59 -37.07 0.11
C GLY A 297 -28.10 -36.57 1.46
N TYR A 298 -27.48 -37.05 2.53
CA TYR A 298 -27.81 -36.69 3.89
C TYR A 298 -26.57 -36.34 4.69
N VAL A 299 -26.68 -35.34 5.56
CA VAL A 299 -25.69 -35.03 6.59
C VAL A 299 -26.23 -35.52 7.94
N ASP A 300 -25.45 -36.34 8.64
CA ASP A 300 -25.74 -36.72 10.01
C ASP A 300 -25.41 -35.56 10.95
N LEU A 301 -26.43 -34.92 11.52
CA LEU A 301 -26.24 -33.75 12.39
C LEU A 301 -25.62 -34.11 13.76
N ARG A 302 -25.46 -35.40 14.09
CA ARG A 302 -24.73 -35.84 15.30
C ARG A 302 -23.24 -35.99 15.04
N THR A 303 -22.86 -36.61 13.93
CA THR A 303 -21.47 -36.98 13.63
C THR A 303 -20.79 -36.02 12.65
N GLY A 304 -21.57 -35.29 11.84
CA GLY A 304 -21.09 -34.49 10.72
C GLY A 304 -20.82 -35.30 9.45
N GLN A 305 -21.05 -36.62 9.44
CA GLN A 305 -20.79 -37.48 8.29
C GLN A 305 -21.75 -37.20 7.13
N VAL A 306 -21.23 -37.23 5.91
CA VAL A 306 -21.97 -37.01 4.66
C VAL A 306 -22.19 -38.36 3.98
N TYR A 307 -23.44 -38.63 3.61
CA TYR A 307 -23.86 -39.86 2.96
C TYR A 307 -24.54 -39.55 1.63
N ASP A 308 -24.22 -40.30 0.58
CA ASP A 308 -24.98 -40.28 -0.67
C ASP A 308 -26.35 -40.95 -0.47
N ALA A 309 -27.37 -40.54 -1.23
CA ALA A 309 -28.71 -41.14 -1.12
C ALA A 309 -28.70 -42.66 -1.31
N SER A 310 -27.81 -43.21 -2.13
CA SER A 310 -27.67 -44.66 -2.33
C SER A 310 -27.29 -45.42 -1.04
N SER A 311 -26.69 -44.74 -0.05
CA SER A 311 -26.37 -45.34 1.25
C SER A 311 -27.61 -45.65 2.10
N THR A 312 -28.78 -45.12 1.73
CA THR A 312 -30.04 -45.39 2.42
C THR A 312 -30.82 -46.55 1.83
N ASP A 313 -30.42 -47.06 0.65
CA ASP A 313 -31.10 -48.16 -0.03
C ASP A 313 -30.43 -49.50 0.31
N PRO A 314 -31.10 -50.41 1.07
CA PRO A 314 -30.58 -51.74 1.37
C PRO A 314 -30.22 -52.57 0.14
N MET A 315 -30.84 -52.30 -1.02
CA MET A 315 -30.51 -53.00 -2.27
C MET A 315 -29.18 -52.54 -2.87
N MET A 316 -28.71 -51.34 -2.52
CA MET A 316 -27.48 -50.74 -3.01
C MET A 316 -26.28 -51.04 -2.10
N VAL A 317 -26.48 -51.00 -0.79
CA VAL A 317 -25.39 -51.16 0.20
C VAL A 317 -25.51 -52.42 1.07
N GLY A 318 -26.63 -53.14 1.01
CA GLY A 318 -26.94 -54.27 1.88
C GLY A 318 -27.71 -53.87 3.14
N GLU A 319 -28.56 -54.76 3.67
CA GLU A 319 -29.43 -54.49 4.83
C GLU A 319 -28.66 -54.02 6.08
N ASP A 320 -27.52 -54.64 6.37
CA ASP A 320 -26.72 -54.33 7.57
C ASP A 320 -25.93 -53.01 7.46
N ALA A 321 -25.75 -52.48 6.24
CA ALA A 321 -24.98 -51.27 5.97
C ALA A 321 -25.85 -50.07 5.55
N ALA A 322 -27.14 -50.29 5.32
CA ALA A 322 -28.08 -49.23 4.97
C ALA A 322 -28.26 -48.25 6.13
N VAL A 323 -28.11 -46.97 5.81
CA VAL A 323 -28.30 -45.90 6.76
C VAL A 323 -29.79 -45.63 6.91
N ASP A 324 -30.32 -45.90 8.10
CA ASP A 324 -31.71 -45.61 8.44
C ASP A 324 -31.89 -44.11 8.75
N VAL A 325 -32.44 -43.41 7.76
CA VAL A 325 -32.77 -41.98 7.86
C VAL A 325 -34.20 -41.72 8.35
N GLU A 326 -35.06 -42.74 8.39
CA GLU A 326 -36.48 -42.61 8.69
C GLU A 326 -36.79 -42.76 10.18
N THR A 327 -35.99 -43.51 10.94
CA THR A 327 -36.21 -43.72 12.38
C THR A 327 -36.01 -42.45 13.22
N GLU A 328 -35.05 -41.59 12.85
CA GLU A 328 -34.76 -40.33 13.55
C GLU A 328 -34.67 -39.17 12.53
N PRO A 329 -35.79 -38.69 11.96
CA PRO A 329 -35.75 -37.74 10.85
C PRO A 329 -35.06 -36.41 11.22
N ASP A 330 -35.22 -35.93 12.46
CA ASP A 330 -34.58 -34.70 12.96
C ASP A 330 -33.04 -34.78 13.09
N ARG A 331 -32.47 -35.99 12.96
CA ARG A 331 -31.01 -36.19 12.94
C ARG A 331 -30.40 -35.86 11.59
N TRP A 332 -31.18 -35.93 10.51
CA TRP A 332 -30.65 -35.93 9.15
C TRP A 332 -31.00 -34.65 8.42
N LEU A 333 -29.98 -34.02 7.83
CA LEU A 333 -30.18 -32.91 6.90
C LEU A 333 -30.07 -33.43 5.47
N ARG A 334 -31.20 -33.48 4.76
CA ARG A 334 -31.24 -33.81 3.33
C ARG A 334 -30.65 -32.65 2.51
N PHE A 335 -29.87 -32.99 1.49
CA PHE A 335 -29.46 -32.05 0.44
C PHE A 335 -29.72 -32.63 -0.94
N ASP A 336 -29.92 -31.75 -1.92
CA ASP A 336 -30.03 -32.10 -3.32
C ASP A 336 -28.80 -31.65 -4.10
N ARG A 337 -28.44 -32.39 -5.14
CA ARG A 337 -27.31 -32.04 -6.01
C ARG A 337 -27.64 -30.85 -6.88
N THR A 338 -26.76 -29.85 -6.92
CA THR A 338 -26.91 -28.64 -7.75
C THR A 338 -26.47 -28.87 -9.20
N GLY A 339 -25.74 -29.96 -9.45
CA GLY A 339 -25.21 -30.33 -10.76
C GLY A 339 -24.04 -29.44 -11.19
N SER A 340 -23.74 -29.41 -12.50
CA SER A 340 -22.51 -28.79 -13.01
C SER A 340 -22.54 -27.26 -13.14
N ARG A 341 -23.66 -26.60 -12.81
CA ARG A 341 -23.84 -25.16 -13.04
C ARG A 341 -22.86 -24.30 -12.27
N ASP A 342 -22.57 -24.65 -11.03
CA ASP A 342 -21.66 -23.87 -10.20
C ASP A 342 -20.20 -24.05 -10.64
N GLY A 343 -19.79 -25.26 -10.99
CA GLY A 343 -18.49 -25.48 -11.63
C GLY A 343 -18.30 -24.72 -12.96
N TRP A 344 -19.37 -24.56 -13.75
CA TRP A 344 -19.36 -23.70 -14.94
C TRP A 344 -19.14 -22.22 -14.61
N ARG A 345 -19.83 -21.71 -13.58
CA ARG A 345 -19.67 -20.33 -13.10
C ARG A 345 -18.26 -20.08 -12.59
N ASP A 346 -17.70 -21.04 -11.87
CA ASP A 346 -16.33 -20.95 -11.36
C ASP A 346 -15.31 -20.89 -12.50
N MET A 347 -15.45 -21.71 -13.55
CA MET A 347 -14.58 -21.64 -14.73
C MET A 347 -14.67 -20.28 -15.44
N ALA A 348 -15.88 -19.72 -15.58
CA ALA A 348 -16.08 -18.40 -16.17
C ALA A 348 -15.44 -17.28 -15.33
N ALA A 349 -15.67 -17.28 -14.02
CA ALA A 349 -15.07 -16.30 -13.10
C ALA A 349 -13.53 -16.39 -13.08
N PHE A 350 -12.99 -17.62 -13.18
CA PHE A 350 -11.55 -17.83 -13.25
C PHE A 350 -10.94 -17.39 -14.59
N ALA A 351 -11.68 -17.49 -15.69
CA ALA A 351 -11.23 -16.96 -16.98
C ALA A 351 -11.20 -15.42 -16.95
N GLU A 352 -12.30 -14.80 -16.51
CA GLU A 352 -12.47 -13.33 -16.52
C GLU A 352 -11.39 -12.58 -15.74
N ARG A 353 -10.89 -13.17 -14.64
CA ARG A 353 -9.90 -12.53 -13.76
C ARG A 353 -8.47 -12.46 -14.33
N GLN A 354 -8.16 -13.18 -15.42
CA GLN A 354 -6.79 -13.26 -15.93
C GLN A 354 -6.35 -11.92 -16.53
N HIS A 355 -5.19 -11.38 -16.12
CA HIS A 355 -4.70 -10.09 -16.60
C HIS A 355 -4.23 -10.12 -18.06
N ASP A 356 -3.72 -11.25 -18.53
CA ASP A 356 -3.36 -11.46 -19.94
C ASP A 356 -4.63 -11.66 -20.77
N SER A 357 -4.90 -10.70 -21.67
CA SER A 357 -6.07 -10.72 -22.54
C SER A 357 -6.10 -11.92 -23.47
N ALA A 358 -4.95 -12.38 -23.98
CA ALA A 358 -4.89 -13.52 -24.89
C ALA A 358 -5.18 -14.84 -24.15
N LEU A 359 -4.68 -14.96 -22.92
CA LEU A 359 -4.97 -16.10 -22.06
C LEU A 359 -6.45 -16.12 -21.65
N ARG A 360 -7.01 -14.96 -21.27
CA ARG A 360 -8.42 -14.79 -20.94
C ARG A 360 -9.33 -15.27 -22.08
N GLU A 361 -9.11 -14.77 -23.30
CA GLU A 361 -9.92 -15.15 -24.46
C GLU A 361 -9.87 -16.66 -24.74
N ARG A 362 -8.69 -17.28 -24.60
CA ARG A 362 -8.54 -18.75 -24.77
C ARG A 362 -9.30 -19.54 -23.72
N LEU A 363 -9.27 -19.10 -22.46
CA LEU A 363 -10.01 -19.73 -21.37
C LEU A 363 -11.53 -19.58 -21.57
N GLU A 364 -11.99 -18.40 -21.97
CA GLU A 364 -13.40 -18.13 -22.28
C GLU A 364 -13.91 -19.01 -23.43
N GLN A 365 -13.12 -19.19 -24.49
CA GLN A 365 -13.47 -20.10 -25.59
C GLN A 365 -13.47 -21.58 -25.17
N ALA A 366 -12.55 -21.98 -24.28
CA ALA A 366 -12.46 -23.36 -23.81
C ALA A 366 -13.74 -23.81 -23.07
N ILE A 367 -14.42 -22.86 -22.44
CA ILE A 367 -15.66 -23.06 -21.68
C ILE A 367 -16.93 -22.93 -22.55
N GLU A 368 -16.85 -23.01 -23.87
CA GLU A 368 -18.05 -23.04 -24.70
C GLU A 368 -18.43 -24.47 -25.11
N GLY A 369 -19.71 -24.83 -24.98
CA GLY A 369 -20.27 -26.07 -25.54
C GLY A 369 -19.90 -27.38 -24.83
N LYS A 370 -20.19 -28.52 -25.49
CA LYS A 370 -19.98 -29.86 -24.91
C LYS A 370 -18.50 -30.15 -24.69
N GLY A 371 -18.15 -30.77 -23.56
CA GLY A 371 -16.77 -31.16 -23.22
C GLY A 371 -15.88 -30.03 -22.67
N ALA A 372 -16.45 -28.89 -22.32
CA ALA A 372 -15.73 -27.73 -21.82
C ALA A 372 -14.87 -27.98 -20.57
N PHE A 373 -15.40 -28.71 -19.57
CA PHE A 373 -14.62 -29.04 -18.37
C PHE A 373 -13.27 -29.71 -18.70
N GLY A 374 -13.27 -30.63 -19.67
CA GLY A 374 -12.04 -31.29 -20.13
C GLY A 374 -11.10 -30.30 -20.79
N ARG A 375 -11.58 -29.52 -21.75
CA ARG A 375 -10.77 -28.53 -22.48
C ARG A 375 -10.19 -27.45 -21.55
N PHE A 376 -11.00 -26.91 -20.66
CA PHE A 376 -10.58 -25.91 -19.69
C PHE A 376 -9.49 -26.47 -18.78
N ARG A 377 -9.69 -27.69 -18.23
CA ARG A 377 -8.69 -28.35 -17.40
C ARG A 377 -7.38 -28.58 -18.16
N ASP A 378 -7.45 -29.07 -19.39
CA ASP A 378 -6.27 -29.31 -20.22
C ASP A 378 -5.51 -28.01 -20.49
N LEU A 379 -6.22 -26.92 -20.76
CA LEU A 379 -5.64 -25.58 -20.95
C LEU A 379 -5.01 -25.04 -19.67
N VAL A 380 -5.69 -25.15 -18.52
CA VAL A 380 -5.16 -24.74 -17.21
C VAL A 380 -3.86 -25.47 -16.87
N HIS A 381 -3.74 -26.77 -17.19
CA HIS A 381 -2.49 -27.52 -17.03
C HIS A 381 -1.40 -27.05 -17.99
N GLN A 382 -1.74 -26.82 -19.26
CA GLN A 382 -0.79 -26.32 -20.26
C GLN A 382 -0.19 -24.96 -19.87
N GLU A 383 -1.00 -24.09 -19.26
CA GLU A 383 -0.61 -22.74 -18.82
C GLU A 383 -0.05 -22.70 -17.39
N SER A 384 0.19 -23.85 -16.76
CA SER A 384 0.71 -23.95 -15.38
C SER A 384 -0.15 -23.25 -14.31
N LEU A 385 -1.47 -23.16 -14.54
CA LEU A 385 -2.44 -22.54 -13.65
C LEU A 385 -3.20 -23.55 -12.77
N ALA A 386 -2.85 -24.83 -12.84
CA ALA A 386 -3.59 -25.91 -12.18
C ALA A 386 -3.74 -25.70 -10.67
N GLU A 387 -2.65 -25.35 -9.98
CA GLU A 387 -2.68 -25.13 -8.53
C GLU A 387 -3.60 -23.96 -8.14
N GLN A 388 -3.51 -22.84 -8.86
CA GLN A 388 -4.38 -21.67 -8.64
C GLN A 388 -5.85 -22.01 -8.90
N TRP A 389 -6.13 -22.76 -9.98
CA TRP A 389 -7.48 -23.20 -10.30
C TRP A 389 -8.07 -24.10 -9.23
N TYR A 390 -7.36 -25.16 -8.80
CA TYR A 390 -7.90 -26.07 -7.79
C TYR A 390 -8.05 -25.41 -6.44
N THR A 391 -7.15 -24.49 -6.08
CA THR A 391 -7.28 -23.67 -4.86
C THR A 391 -8.55 -22.81 -4.91
N PHE A 392 -8.73 -22.05 -6.00
CA PHE A 392 -9.91 -21.21 -6.22
C PHE A 392 -11.21 -22.01 -6.25
N ALA A 393 -11.27 -23.09 -7.02
CA ALA A 393 -12.48 -23.90 -7.19
C ALA A 393 -12.88 -24.60 -5.89
N THR A 394 -11.90 -25.13 -5.15
CA THR A 394 -12.16 -25.74 -3.84
C THR A 394 -12.67 -24.70 -2.84
N ASP A 395 -12.08 -23.50 -2.81
CA ASP A 395 -12.52 -22.42 -1.93
C ASP A 395 -13.98 -22.01 -2.19
N ARG A 396 -14.36 -21.90 -3.47
CA ARG A 396 -15.73 -21.60 -3.89
C ARG A 396 -16.72 -22.70 -3.49
N GLN A 397 -16.33 -23.96 -3.66
CA GLN A 397 -17.14 -25.12 -3.26
C GLN A 397 -17.33 -25.16 -1.74
N LEU A 398 -16.28 -24.91 -0.95
CA LEU A 398 -16.37 -24.82 0.51
C LEU A 398 -17.31 -23.70 0.97
N GLY A 399 -17.24 -22.54 0.30
CA GLY A 399 -18.15 -21.42 0.54
C GLY A 399 -19.61 -21.80 0.33
N ARG A 400 -19.94 -22.44 -0.79
CA ARG A 400 -21.31 -22.92 -1.09
C ARG A 400 -21.79 -23.97 -0.08
N ALA A 401 -20.96 -24.94 0.28
CA ALA A 401 -21.30 -25.93 1.30
C ALA A 401 -21.57 -25.29 2.67
N ARG A 402 -20.76 -24.29 3.05
CA ARG A 402 -20.96 -23.52 4.29
C ARG A 402 -22.25 -22.71 4.26
N GLU A 403 -22.57 -22.07 3.14
CA GLU A 403 -23.83 -21.34 2.95
C GLU A 403 -25.03 -22.26 3.07
N PHE A 404 -25.00 -23.42 2.40
CA PHE A 404 -26.05 -24.42 2.49
C PHE A 404 -26.31 -24.87 3.94
N LEU A 405 -25.26 -25.16 4.72
CA LEU A 405 -25.41 -25.51 6.13
C LEU A 405 -26.00 -24.34 6.94
N ALA A 406 -25.54 -23.11 6.68
CA ALA A 406 -25.98 -21.92 7.36
C ALA A 406 -27.46 -21.60 7.14
N ASP A 407 -27.95 -21.79 5.91
CA ASP A 407 -29.37 -21.64 5.55
C ASP A 407 -30.26 -22.64 6.29
N ASN A 408 -29.70 -23.77 6.72
CA ASN A 408 -30.35 -24.79 7.54
C ASN A 408 -30.07 -24.64 9.05
N GLY A 409 -29.55 -23.48 9.49
CA GLY A 409 -29.28 -23.19 10.90
C GLY A 409 -28.08 -23.95 11.49
N ILE A 410 -27.24 -24.55 10.64
CA ILE A 410 -26.04 -25.28 11.03
C ILE A 410 -24.80 -24.39 10.85
N ARG A 411 -23.84 -24.50 11.76
CA ARG A 411 -22.53 -23.87 11.70
C ARG A 411 -21.45 -24.93 11.77
N VAL A 412 -20.33 -24.71 11.10
CA VAL A 412 -19.23 -25.68 11.02
C VAL A 412 -18.34 -25.51 12.25
N GLY A 413 -18.10 -26.63 12.95
CA GLY A 413 -17.36 -26.68 14.22
C GLY A 413 -15.87 -26.89 14.14
#